data_AF-A0A3D8K0H3-F1
#
_entry.id   AF-A0A3D8K0H3-F1
#
_cell.length_a   1.000
_cell.length_b   1.000
_cell.length_c   1.000
_cell.angle_alpha   90.00
_cell.angle_beta   90.00
_cell.angle_gamma   90.00
#
_symmetry.space_group_name_H-M   'P 1'
#
loop_
_entity.id
_entity.type
_entity.pdbx_description
1 polymer ?
#
loop_
_entity_poly.entity_id
_entity_poly.type
_entity_poly.pdbx_seq_one_letter_code
_entity_poly.pdbx_strand_id
1 'polypeptide(L)'
;IVPLSKQSLAVLKELYSVTGHGRYVFPSVRPGARPMSENTVNAALRRLGYTSGQMTGHGFRSTASTLFNEQGWPADAIERRLSHGERDEVRGAYNFAEYLPLRRKMMQAWADYLEALECNATTLRSGFR
;
A
#
# COMPACT_ATOMS: atom_id res chain seq x y z
N ILE A 1 -11.96 -3.93 7.10
CA ILE A 1 -12.01 -2.93 6.01
C ILE A 1 -10.74 -2.07 6.04
N VAL A 2 -10.20 -1.78 4.86
CA VAL A 2 -8.94 -1.06 4.65
C VAL A 2 -9.25 0.14 3.73
N PRO A 3 -9.31 1.39 4.25
CA PRO A 3 -9.55 2.57 3.42
C PRO A 3 -8.54 2.74 2.27
N LEU A 4 -9.01 3.16 1.10
CA LEU A 4 -8.14 3.52 -0.03
C LEU A 4 -8.12 5.05 -0.17
N SER A 5 -6.95 5.60 -0.46
CA SER A 5 -6.85 7.01 -0.87
C SER A 5 -7.35 7.17 -2.31
N LYS A 6 -7.59 8.42 -2.72
CA LYS A 6 -7.95 8.74 -4.10
C LYS A 6 -6.89 8.25 -5.10
N GLN A 7 -5.61 8.43 -4.77
CA GLN A 7 -4.47 8.02 -5.58
C GLN A 7 -4.41 6.48 -5.70
N SER A 8 -4.58 5.75 -4.59
CA SER A 8 -4.64 4.27 -4.64
C SER A 8 -5.81 3.77 -5.49
N LEU A 9 -6.97 4.42 -5.40
CA LEU A 9 -8.13 4.08 -6.20
C LEU A 9 -7.89 4.35 -7.69
N ALA A 10 -7.20 5.44 -8.04
CA ALA A 10 -6.84 5.75 -9.42
C ALA A 10 -5.94 4.66 -10.02
N VAL A 11 -4.88 4.26 -9.31
CA VAL A 11 -3.98 3.17 -9.73
C VAL A 11 -4.74 1.85 -9.93
N LEU A 12 -5.66 1.51 -9.01
CA LEU A 12 -6.46 0.29 -9.15
C LEU A 12 -7.45 0.34 -10.32
N LYS A 13 -8.02 1.51 -10.62
CA LYS A 13 -8.90 1.69 -11.79
C LYS A 13 -8.13 1.54 -13.09
N GLU A 14 -6.91 2.08 -13.17
CA GLU A 14 -6.03 1.88 -14.31
C GLU A 14 -5.67 0.40 -14.47
N LEU A 15 -5.26 -0.25 -13.37
CA LEU A 15 -4.93 -1.67 -13.35
C LEU A 15 -6.11 -2.56 -13.77
N TYR A 16 -7.34 -2.18 -13.43
CA TYR A 16 -8.53 -2.94 -13.80
C TYR A 16 -8.70 -3.10 -15.31
N SER A 17 -8.21 -2.14 -16.12
CA SER A 17 -8.20 -2.28 -17.58
C SER A 17 -7.29 -3.42 -18.09
N VAL A 18 -6.31 -3.83 -17.28
CA VAL A 18 -5.32 -4.86 -17.61
C VAL A 18 -5.69 -6.21 -16.98
N THR A 19 -6.17 -6.22 -15.73
CA THR A 19 -6.38 -7.46 -14.96
C THR A 19 -7.86 -7.76 -14.64
N GLY A 20 -8.78 -6.89 -15.02
CA GLY A 20 -10.21 -6.94 -14.62
C GLY A 20 -11.01 -8.13 -15.13
N HIS A 21 -10.46 -8.93 -16.05
CA HIS A 21 -11.10 -10.14 -16.58
C HIS A 21 -10.87 -11.38 -15.70
N GLY A 22 -9.99 -11.31 -14.70
CA GLY A 22 -9.62 -12.43 -13.85
C GLY A 22 -10.17 -12.33 -12.41
N ARG A 23 -9.91 -13.37 -11.61
CA ARG A 23 -10.29 -13.41 -10.19
C ARG A 23 -9.43 -12.49 -9.30
N TYR A 24 -8.18 -12.23 -9.69
CA TYR A 24 -7.19 -11.54 -8.85
C TYR A 24 -6.87 -10.17 -9.41
N VAL A 25 -6.81 -9.17 -8.52
CA VAL A 25 -6.34 -7.80 -8.86
C VAL A 25 -4.88 -7.82 -9.33
N PHE A 26 -4.05 -8.62 -8.65
CA PHE A 26 -2.64 -8.86 -9.01
C PHE A 26 -2.45 -10.36 -9.34
N PRO A 27 -2.71 -10.78 -10.59
CA PRO A 27 -2.53 -12.17 -11.00
C PRO A 27 -1.05 -12.53 -11.20
N SER A 28 -0.71 -13.81 -11.08
CA SER A 28 0.60 -14.32 -11.49
C SER A 28 0.78 -14.22 -13.01
N VAL A 29 2.02 -13.98 -13.45
CA VAL A 29 2.39 -13.86 -14.88
C VAL A 29 2.17 -15.17 -15.66
N ARG A 30 2.29 -16.31 -14.98
CA ARG A 30 1.98 -17.67 -15.49
C ARG A 30 0.62 -18.11 -14.96
N PRO A 31 -0.10 -19.04 -15.62
CA PRO A 31 -1.54 -18.92 -15.88
C PRO A 31 -2.27 -18.23 -14.72
N GLY A 32 -2.84 -17.05 -14.97
CA GLY A 32 -3.38 -16.06 -14.00
C GLY A 32 -4.50 -16.53 -13.06
N ALA A 33 -4.61 -17.84 -12.86
CA ALA A 33 -5.41 -18.54 -11.88
C ALA A 33 -4.80 -18.53 -10.46
N ARG A 34 -3.67 -17.86 -10.23
CA ARG A 34 -3.06 -17.70 -8.89
C ARG A 34 -2.74 -16.22 -8.61
N PRO A 35 -2.73 -15.80 -7.34
CA PRO A 35 -2.28 -14.46 -6.97
C PRO A 35 -0.76 -14.33 -7.19
N MET A 36 -0.33 -13.11 -7.46
CA MET A 36 1.09 -12.74 -7.55
C MET A 36 1.81 -13.06 -6.24
N SER A 37 3.02 -13.63 -6.34
CA SER A 37 3.86 -13.89 -5.17
C SER A 37 4.62 -12.64 -4.73
N GLU A 38 4.93 -12.54 -3.44
CA GLU A 38 5.79 -11.47 -2.91
C GLU A 38 7.15 -11.42 -3.63
N ASN A 39 7.72 -12.58 -3.97
CA ASN A 39 8.96 -12.68 -4.74
C ASN A 39 8.88 -11.97 -6.10
N THR A 40 7.70 -11.94 -6.72
CA THR A 40 7.49 -11.23 -8.00
C THR A 40 7.63 -9.73 -7.81
N VAL A 41 7.05 -9.19 -6.73
CA VAL A 41 7.17 -7.76 -6.35
C VAL A 41 8.61 -7.41 -6.00
N ASN A 42 9.27 -8.24 -5.18
CA ASN A 42 10.67 -8.03 -4.82
C ASN A 42 11.58 -8.10 -6.05
N ALA A 43 11.35 -9.02 -6.98
CA ALA A 43 12.09 -9.09 -8.24
C ALA A 43 11.87 -7.84 -9.12
N ALA A 44 10.67 -7.27 -9.14
CA ALA A 44 10.41 -6.01 -9.84
C ALA A 44 11.21 -4.84 -9.23
N LEU A 45 11.29 -4.76 -7.89
CA LEU A 45 12.14 -3.76 -7.22
C LEU A 45 13.62 -3.90 -7.59
N ARG A 46 14.13 -5.14 -7.72
CA ARG A 46 15.51 -5.38 -8.18
C ARG A 46 15.74 -4.86 -9.60
N ARG A 47 14.76 -5.05 -10.50
CA ARG A 47 14.83 -4.53 -11.88
C ARG A 47 14.81 -3.00 -11.95
N LEU A 48 14.17 -2.35 -10.98
CA LEU A 48 14.17 -0.89 -10.83
C LEU A 48 15.48 -0.34 -10.20
N GLY A 49 16.44 -1.20 -9.86
CA GLY A 49 17.74 -0.80 -9.31
C GLY A 49 17.81 -0.71 -7.78
N TYR A 50 16.74 -1.03 -7.06
CA TYR A 50 16.79 -1.15 -5.61
C TYR A 50 17.48 -2.45 -5.21
N THR A 51 18.36 -2.43 -4.22
CA THR A 51 18.98 -3.63 -3.61
C THR A 51 18.18 -4.17 -2.43
N SER A 52 18.45 -5.42 -2.01
CA SER A 52 17.74 -6.09 -0.91
C SER A 52 17.83 -5.38 0.43
N GLY A 53 18.92 -4.66 0.68
CA GLY A 53 19.06 -3.80 1.86
C GLY A 53 18.34 -2.45 1.73
N GLN A 54 17.98 -2.00 0.52
CA GLN A 54 17.34 -0.70 0.32
C GLN A 54 15.82 -0.77 0.38
N MET A 55 15.21 -1.75 -0.31
CA MET A 55 13.74 -1.83 -0.36
C MET A 55 13.22 -3.25 -0.65
N THR A 56 12.12 -3.60 0.02
CA THR A 56 11.33 -4.83 -0.15
C THR A 56 9.84 -4.51 0.00
N GLY A 57 8.96 -5.47 -0.33
CA GLY A 57 7.53 -5.35 -0.03
C GLY A 57 7.24 -5.06 1.45
N HIS A 58 7.95 -5.75 2.35
CA HIS A 58 7.87 -5.48 3.80
C HIS A 58 8.43 -4.09 4.15
N GLY A 59 9.52 -3.65 3.50
CA GLY A 59 10.12 -2.33 3.70
C GLY A 59 9.12 -1.20 3.53
N PHE A 60 8.25 -1.25 2.51
CA PHE A 60 7.18 -0.25 2.34
C PHE A 60 6.23 -0.18 3.54
N ARG A 61 5.90 -1.33 4.15
CA ARG A 61 5.03 -1.37 5.34
C ARG A 61 5.71 -0.73 6.54
N SER A 62 7.00 -1.02 6.74
CA SER A 62 7.80 -0.40 7.79
C SER A 62 7.91 1.11 7.60
N THR A 63 8.21 1.58 6.39
CA THR A 63 8.27 3.02 6.07
C THR A 63 6.94 3.72 6.32
N ALA A 64 5.81 3.12 5.91
CA ALA A 64 4.49 3.67 6.19
C ALA A 64 4.23 3.75 7.70
N SER A 65 4.60 2.73 8.47
CA SER A 65 4.49 2.72 9.93
C SER A 65 5.25 3.87 10.57
N THR A 66 6.54 4.03 10.23
CA THR A 66 7.38 5.11 10.75
C THR A 66 6.78 6.47 10.45
N LEU A 67 6.41 6.71 9.18
CA LEU A 67 5.81 7.97 8.76
C LEU A 67 4.51 8.29 9.51
N PHE A 68 3.65 7.29 9.73
CA PHE A 68 2.42 7.51 10.49
C PHE A 68 2.69 7.91 11.94
N ASN A 69 3.70 7.31 12.58
CA ASN A 69 4.09 7.67 13.94
C ASN A 69 4.67 9.09 14.00
N GLU A 70 5.52 9.46 13.03
CA GLU A 70 6.11 10.80 12.93
C GLU A 70 5.06 11.90 12.70
N GLN A 71 3.98 11.58 11.97
CA GLN A 71 2.84 12.49 11.77
C GLN A 71 1.89 12.56 12.99
N GLY A 72 2.14 11.79 14.05
CA GLY A 72 1.34 11.83 15.28
C GLY A 72 -0.03 11.17 15.15
N TRP A 73 -0.23 10.24 14.21
CA TRP A 73 -1.49 9.49 14.16
C TRP A 73 -1.60 8.55 15.37
N PRO A 74 -2.83 8.32 15.90
CA PRO A 74 -3.01 7.42 17.04
C PRO A 74 -2.50 6.00 16.76
N ALA A 75 -1.71 5.45 17.69
CA ALA A 75 -1.10 4.12 17.55
C ALA A 75 -2.12 3.04 17.23
N ASP A 76 -3.28 3.06 17.90
CA ASP A 76 -4.39 2.12 17.65
C ASP A 76 -4.89 2.18 16.19
N ALA A 77 -4.91 3.36 15.57
CA ALA A 77 -5.31 3.51 14.18
C ALA A 77 -4.25 2.97 13.20
N ILE A 78 -2.96 3.11 13.55
CA ILE A 78 -1.81 2.59 12.81
C ILE A 78 -1.79 1.05 12.88
N GLU A 79 -1.88 0.49 14.08
CA GLU A 79 -1.90 -0.97 14.29
C GLU A 79 -3.07 -1.63 13.56
N ARG A 80 -4.27 -1.03 13.58
CA ARG A 80 -5.43 -1.52 12.81
C ARG A 80 -5.25 -1.44 11.30
N ARG A 81 -4.30 -0.64 10.82
CA ARG A 81 -3.94 -0.59 9.40
C ARG A 81 -2.86 -1.61 9.05
N LEU A 82 -1.97 -1.89 10.00
CA LEU A 82 -0.77 -2.71 9.83
C LEU A 82 -0.85 -4.12 10.42
N SER A 83 -1.93 -4.48 11.11
CA SER A 83 -2.16 -5.84 11.61
C SER A 83 -3.15 -6.60 10.71
N HIS A 84 -2.77 -7.80 10.28
CA HIS A 84 -3.70 -8.79 9.76
C HIS A 84 -4.28 -9.55 10.97
N GLY A 85 -5.38 -9.05 11.53
CA GLY A 85 -6.20 -9.76 12.50
C GLY A 85 -6.10 -9.21 13.91
N GLU A 86 -7.17 -8.58 14.39
CA GLU A 86 -7.45 -8.60 15.83
C GLU A 86 -7.86 -10.03 16.20
N ARG A 87 -7.21 -10.59 17.22
CA ARG A 87 -7.57 -11.89 17.79
C ARG A 87 -8.83 -11.84 18.67
N ASP A 88 -9.49 -10.68 18.78
CA ASP A 88 -10.71 -10.49 19.57
C ASP A 88 -11.85 -9.90 18.71
N GLU A 89 -12.77 -10.75 18.26
CA GLU A 89 -13.93 -10.38 17.43
C GLU A 89 -14.84 -9.32 18.11
N VAL A 90 -14.90 -9.31 19.44
CA VAL A 90 -15.78 -8.42 20.22
C VAL A 90 -15.24 -6.99 20.29
N ARG A 91 -13.91 -6.81 20.44
CA ARG A 91 -13.27 -5.47 20.36
C ARG A 91 -13.22 -4.95 18.94
N GLY A 92 -13.19 -5.84 17.95
CA GLY A 92 -13.15 -5.46 16.54
C GLY A 92 -14.41 -4.74 16.06
N ALA A 93 -15.59 -5.06 16.60
CA ALA A 93 -16.86 -4.48 16.16
C ALA A 93 -17.12 -3.06 16.68
N TYR A 94 -16.95 -2.80 17.98
CA TYR A 94 -17.17 -1.47 18.57
C TYR A 94 -16.15 -0.43 18.07
N ASN A 95 -14.88 -0.84 17.93
CA ASN A 95 -13.81 0.03 17.43
C ASN A 95 -13.80 0.18 15.89
N PHE A 96 -14.63 -0.60 15.18
CA PHE A 96 -14.75 -0.54 13.72
C PHE A 96 -15.31 0.80 13.25
N ALA A 97 -16.33 1.29 13.95
CA ALA A 97 -17.04 2.53 13.61
C ALA A 97 -16.21 3.77 13.99
N GLU A 98 -15.55 3.74 15.15
CA GLU A 98 -14.84 4.89 15.73
C GLU A 98 -13.63 5.32 14.90
N TYR A 99 -12.80 4.37 14.46
CA TYR A 99 -11.56 4.69 13.77
C TYR A 99 -11.66 4.71 12.25
N LEU A 100 -12.78 4.35 11.63
CA LEU A 100 -12.88 4.33 10.17
C LEU A 100 -12.75 5.72 9.52
N PRO A 101 -13.41 6.78 10.02
CA PRO A 101 -13.19 8.15 9.51
C PRO A 101 -11.74 8.61 9.67
N LEU A 102 -11.13 8.29 10.81
CA LEU A 102 -9.73 8.63 11.08
C LEU A 102 -8.77 7.91 10.13
N ARG A 103 -8.95 6.59 9.95
CA ARG A 103 -8.12 5.80 9.03
C ARG A 103 -8.29 6.23 7.56
N ARG A 104 -9.46 6.76 7.16
CA ARG A 104 -9.61 7.39 5.84
C ARG A 104 -8.75 8.64 5.70
N LYS A 105 -8.79 9.54 6.69
CA LYS A 105 -7.95 10.76 6.71
C LYS A 105 -6.47 10.41 6.70
N MET A 106 -6.06 9.44 7.52
CA MET A 106 -4.68 8.95 7.59
C MET A 106 -4.18 8.43 6.24
N MET A 107 -4.98 7.60 5.58
CA MET A 107 -4.62 7.05 4.25
C MET A 107 -4.56 8.12 3.17
N GLN A 108 -5.43 9.13 3.23
CA GLN A 108 -5.40 10.24 2.29
C GLN A 108 -4.16 11.12 2.52
N ALA A 109 -3.88 11.50 3.77
CA ALA A 109 -2.71 12.30 4.13
C ALA A 109 -1.39 11.65 3.70
N TRP A 110 -1.27 10.33 3.84
CA TRP A 110 -0.10 9.60 3.35
C TRP A 110 0.05 9.68 1.83
N ALA A 111 -1.04 9.49 1.09
CA ALA A 111 -1.00 9.56 -0.37
C ALA A 111 -0.70 10.99 -0.86
N ASP A 112 -1.26 12.01 -0.22
CA ASP A 112 -0.99 13.42 -0.53
C ASP A 112 0.48 13.77 -0.25
N TYR A 113 1.07 13.22 0.82
CA TYR A 113 2.49 13.37 1.10
C TYR A 113 3.38 12.75 0.01
N LEU A 114 3.07 11.53 -0.45
CA LEU A 114 3.83 10.87 -1.52
C LEU A 114 3.73 11.64 -2.85
N GLU A 115 2.53 12.12 -3.20
CA GLU A 115 2.30 12.94 -4.39
C GLU A 115 3.05 14.28 -4.34
N ALA A 116 3.10 14.91 -3.16
CA ALA A 116 3.90 16.11 -2.95
C ALA A 116 5.41 15.83 -3.09
N LEU A 117 5.90 14.68 -2.62
CA LEU A 117 7.28 14.26 -2.84
C LEU A 117 7.58 14.03 -4.32
N GLU A 118 6.67 13.41 -5.07
CA GLU A 118 6.83 13.18 -6.51
C GLU A 118 6.87 14.51 -7.28
N CYS A 119 5.96 15.44 -6.97
CA CYS A 119 5.91 16.76 -7.60
C CYS A 119 7.15 17.62 -7.29
N ASN A 120 7.72 17.47 -6.09
CA ASN A 120 8.93 18.20 -5.68
C ASN A 120 10.23 17.47 -6.06
N ALA A 121 10.16 16.19 -6.40
CA ALA A 121 11.31 15.45 -6.90
C ALA A 121 11.53 15.84 -8.37
N THR A 122 12.69 16.43 -8.67
CA THR A 122 13.19 16.56 -10.05
C THR A 122 13.11 15.19 -10.70
N THR A 123 12.18 15.00 -11.64
CA THR A 123 11.89 13.69 -12.22
C THR A 123 13.15 13.20 -12.93
N LEU A 124 13.91 12.32 -12.29
CA LEU A 124 14.94 11.53 -12.95
C LEU A 124 14.19 10.55 -13.86
N ARG A 125 13.84 10.99 -15.07
CA ARG A 125 13.34 10.09 -16.12
C ARG A 125 14.44 9.06 -16.38
N SER A 126 14.34 7.90 -15.74
CA SER A 126 15.17 6.76 -16.06
C SER A 126 14.78 6.31 -17.46
N GLY A 127 15.63 6.61 -18.45
CA GLY A 127 15.54 6.06 -19.79
C GLY A 127 15.80 4.57 -19.74
N PHE A 128 14.78 3.79 -19.42
CA PHE A 128 14.79 2.36 -19.69
C PHE A 128 14.56 2.18 -21.20
N ARG A 129 15.62 1.70 -21.86
CA ARG A 129 15.66 1.33 -23.27
C ARG A 129 15.63 -0.19 -23.37
#